data_AF-A0ABD6WD46-F1
#
_entry.id   AF-A0ABD6WD46-F1
#
_cell.length_a   1.000
_cell.length_b   1.000
_cell.length_c   1.000
_cell.angle_alpha   90.00
_cell.angle_beta   90.00
_cell.angle_gamma   90.00
#
_symmetry.space_group_name_H-M   'P 1'
#
loop_
_entity.id
_entity.type
_entity.pdbx_description
1 polymer ?
#
loop_
_entity_poly.entity_id
_entity_poly.type
_entity_poly.pdbx_seq_one_letter_code
_entity_poly.pdbx_strand_id
1 'polypeptide(L)'
;MSGNSARNGLTKRERQELARAEARERRETERRKRRRNRLLGYGGVVVGLLAVVALVCWNIWSQQEVATAGPANMLSDGIVLTGDTSAVTVKTTAGIAPEASPVPTDESATRAGGVVAVDLYVDYLCPYCSQFEKTNAEQLQSWLTEGAITLEIHPVAILDSSSAGSAYSSRAANAAACVADEDPDHFLAVNAALFAQQPAEGTTGLSDDALRTLVVGAGVTNDNVLACMTSGEFRPWVTAATTRATTQPVPNSSLAKLASTPTVLVNAQQYTGKPDDASAFASFISSTLEAESGAESPSPTPAG
;
A
#
# COMPACT_ATOMS: atom_id res chain seq x y z
N MET A 1 65.83 21.93 -27.54
CA MET A 1 66.88 22.86 -28.00
C MET A 1 67.07 22.67 -29.51
N SER A 2 66.29 23.33 -30.38
CA SER A 2 66.58 23.41 -31.82
C SER A 2 65.62 24.40 -32.49
N GLY A 3 65.93 25.69 -32.42
CA GLY A 3 65.10 26.73 -33.03
C GLY A 3 65.84 28.04 -33.28
N ASN A 4 66.89 28.30 -32.51
CA ASN A 4 67.72 29.50 -32.67
C ASN A 4 68.71 29.42 -33.84
N SER A 5 69.22 28.25 -34.22
CA SER A 5 70.19 28.15 -35.33
C SER A 5 69.57 28.34 -36.73
N ALA A 6 68.27 28.06 -36.91
CA ALA A 6 67.59 28.20 -38.21
C ALA A 6 67.27 29.67 -38.58
N ARG A 7 67.41 30.61 -37.64
CA ARG A 7 67.02 32.02 -37.83
C ARG A 7 68.17 32.95 -38.19
N ASN A 8 69.41 32.44 -38.19
CA ASN A 8 70.63 33.25 -38.26
C ASN A 8 71.10 33.61 -39.69
N GLY A 9 70.38 33.16 -40.73
CA GLY A 9 70.69 33.44 -42.14
C GLY A 9 69.52 34.01 -42.97
N LEU A 10 68.39 34.33 -42.33
CA LEU A 10 67.16 34.75 -43.04
C LEU A 10 67.06 36.28 -43.15
N THR A 11 66.68 36.75 -44.34
CA THR A 11 66.39 38.16 -44.60
C THR A 11 65.22 38.64 -43.73
N LYS A 12 65.09 39.96 -43.55
CA LYS A 12 64.01 40.56 -42.73
C LYS A 12 62.61 40.14 -43.20
N ARG A 13 62.43 39.93 -44.51
CA ARG A 13 61.15 39.49 -45.12
C ARG A 13 60.86 38.02 -44.82
N GLU A 14 61.83 37.13 -44.97
CA GLU A 14 61.67 35.70 -44.69
C GLU A 14 61.36 35.42 -43.22
N ARG A 15 61.95 36.18 -42.28
CA ARG A 15 61.61 36.09 -40.84
C ARG A 15 60.17 36.50 -40.56
N GLN A 16 59.64 37.49 -41.27
CA GLN A 16 58.24 37.90 -41.14
C GLN A 16 57.28 36.86 -41.74
N GLU A 17 57.65 36.22 -42.84
CA GLU A 17 56.86 35.17 -43.46
C GLU A 17 56.84 33.88 -42.63
N LEU A 18 57.99 33.46 -42.09
CA LEU A 18 58.08 32.32 -41.18
C LEU A 18 57.25 32.56 -39.90
N ALA A 19 57.35 33.76 -39.32
CA ALA A 19 56.54 34.14 -38.15
C ALA A 19 55.04 34.13 -38.46
N ARG A 20 54.64 34.54 -39.67
CA ARG A 20 53.24 34.47 -40.13
C ARG A 20 52.79 33.03 -40.38
N ALA A 21 53.66 32.16 -40.89
CA ALA A 21 53.37 30.74 -41.11
C ALA A 21 53.22 29.98 -39.78
N GLU A 22 54.17 30.15 -38.84
CA GLU A 22 54.09 29.57 -37.48
C GLU A 22 52.83 30.07 -36.74
N ALA A 23 52.47 31.34 -36.91
CA ALA A 23 51.25 31.89 -36.32
C ALA A 23 49.97 31.27 -36.92
N ARG A 24 49.95 30.93 -38.21
CA ARG A 24 48.83 30.21 -38.85
C ARG A 24 48.72 28.78 -38.33
N GLU A 25 49.84 28.06 -38.25
CA GLU A 25 49.88 26.68 -37.77
C GLU A 25 49.48 26.56 -36.29
N ARG A 26 49.94 27.49 -35.44
CA ARG A 26 49.51 27.56 -34.03
C ARG A 26 48.01 27.84 -33.89
N ARG A 27 47.45 28.74 -34.72
CA ARG A 27 46.00 29.01 -34.73
C ARG A 27 45.19 27.80 -35.19
N GLU A 28 45.69 27.03 -36.16
CA GLU A 28 45.03 25.82 -36.64
C GLU A 28 45.07 24.69 -35.60
N THR A 29 46.21 24.46 -34.97
CA THR A 29 46.36 23.45 -33.90
C THR A 29 45.53 23.81 -32.67
N GLU A 30 45.49 25.08 -32.26
CA GLU A 30 44.62 25.55 -31.18
C GLU A 30 43.13 25.44 -31.52
N ARG A 31 42.71 25.78 -32.75
CA ARG A 31 41.32 25.61 -33.21
C ARG A 31 40.89 24.14 -33.18
N ARG A 32 41.76 23.22 -33.63
CA ARG A 32 41.50 21.77 -33.58
C ARG A 32 41.38 21.27 -32.14
N LYS A 33 42.29 21.70 -31.25
CA LYS A 33 42.23 21.37 -29.81
C LYS A 33 40.97 21.92 -29.14
N ARG A 34 40.62 23.18 -29.38
CA ARG A 34 39.39 23.80 -28.84
C ARG A 34 38.13 23.10 -29.33
N ARG A 35 38.03 22.76 -30.63
CA ARG A 35 36.87 22.04 -31.18
C ARG A 35 36.76 20.64 -30.58
N ARG A 36 37.87 19.91 -30.45
CA ARG A 36 37.89 18.58 -29.83
C ARG A 36 37.52 18.62 -28.36
N ASN A 37 38.13 19.52 -27.57
CA ASN A 37 37.84 19.63 -26.14
C ASN A 37 36.41 20.12 -25.88
N ARG A 38 35.88 21.00 -26.75
CA ARG A 38 34.49 21.43 -26.70
C ARG A 38 33.55 20.25 -26.98
N LEU A 39 33.79 19.46 -28.04
CA LEU A 39 32.97 18.29 -28.37
C LEU A 39 33.05 17.20 -27.28
N LEU A 40 34.23 16.94 -26.72
CA LEU A 40 34.40 15.99 -25.61
C LEU A 40 33.70 16.48 -24.33
N GLY A 41 33.78 17.77 -24.02
CA GLY A 41 33.09 18.36 -22.87
C GLY A 41 31.57 18.28 -23.00
N TYR A 42 31.01 18.69 -24.15
CA TYR A 42 29.57 18.57 -24.40
C TYR A 42 29.11 17.11 -24.46
N GLY A 43 29.88 16.23 -25.10
CA GLY A 43 29.58 14.80 -25.16
C GLY A 43 29.55 14.16 -23.78
N GLY A 44 30.52 14.48 -22.91
CA GLY A 44 30.57 13.97 -21.54
C GLY A 44 29.39 14.43 -20.69
N VAL A 45 28.97 15.70 -20.80
CA VAL A 45 27.81 16.23 -20.08
C VAL A 45 26.51 15.56 -20.55
N VAL A 46 26.32 15.40 -21.86
CA VAL A 46 25.12 14.75 -22.41
C VAL A 46 25.05 13.28 -22.00
N VAL A 47 26.16 12.54 -22.11
CA VAL A 47 26.21 11.13 -21.69
C VAL A 47 25.97 10.99 -20.19
N GLY A 48 26.56 11.89 -19.38
CA GLY A 48 26.34 11.91 -17.93
C GLY A 48 24.86 12.15 -17.57
N LEU A 49 24.21 13.13 -18.21
CA LEU A 49 22.78 13.39 -17.99
C LEU A 49 21.90 12.21 -18.44
N LEU A 50 22.19 11.60 -19.59
CA LEU A 50 21.45 10.44 -20.06
C LEU A 50 21.62 9.23 -19.14
N ALA A 51 22.81 9.02 -18.57
CA ALA A 51 23.05 7.95 -17.60
C ALA A 51 22.28 8.17 -16.29
N VAL A 52 22.20 9.41 -15.79
CA VAL A 52 21.40 9.76 -14.61
C VAL A 52 19.91 9.56 -14.90
N VAL A 53 19.42 10.04 -16.04
CA VAL A 53 18.01 9.82 -16.44
C VAL A 53 17.72 8.32 -16.58
N ALA A 54 18.61 7.55 -17.20
CA ALA A 54 18.45 6.12 -17.33
C ALA A 54 18.42 5.41 -15.97
N LEU A 55 19.26 5.80 -15.01
CA LEU A 55 19.24 5.27 -13.64
C LEU A 55 17.94 5.61 -12.90
N VAL A 56 17.45 6.85 -13.04
CA VAL A 56 16.19 7.28 -12.44
C VAL A 56 15.01 6.52 -13.07
N CYS A 57 14.96 6.44 -14.40
CA CYS A 57 13.94 5.66 -15.11
C CYS A 57 14.01 4.17 -14.78
N TRP A 58 15.21 3.59 -14.67
CA TRP A 58 15.40 2.19 -14.26
C TRP A 58 14.90 1.95 -12.85
N ASN A 59 15.21 2.85 -11.90
CA ASN A 59 14.73 2.76 -10.54
C ASN A 59 13.18 2.83 -10.51
N ILE A 60 12.59 3.79 -11.22
CA ILE A 60 11.13 3.94 -11.34
C ILE A 60 10.47 2.71 -11.97
N TRP A 61 11.04 2.16 -13.06
CA TRP A 61 10.50 0.97 -13.72
C TRP A 61 10.64 -0.30 -12.87
N SER A 62 11.78 -0.49 -12.21
CA SER A 62 12.01 -1.63 -11.32
C SER A 62 11.07 -1.66 -10.11
N GLN A 63 10.59 -0.48 -9.69
CA GLN A 63 9.63 -0.35 -8.59
C GLN A 63 8.18 -0.59 -9.06
N GLN A 64 7.92 -0.46 -10.36
CA GLN A 64 6.56 -0.56 -10.91
C GLN A 64 6.07 -2.02 -10.99
N GLU A 65 6.98 -2.97 -11.21
CA GLU A 65 6.69 -4.42 -11.17
C GLU A 65 6.46 -4.93 -9.73
N VAL A 66 6.82 -4.17 -8.68
CA VAL A 66 6.61 -4.54 -7.27
C VAL A 66 5.39 -3.82 -6.66
N ALA A 67 4.93 -2.73 -7.28
CA ALA A 67 3.90 -1.81 -6.77
C ALA A 67 2.47 -2.38 -6.71
N THR A 68 2.25 -3.67 -6.88
CA THR A 68 0.92 -4.29 -6.65
C THR A 68 0.99 -5.53 -5.77
N ALA A 69 2.17 -5.91 -5.30
CA ALA A 69 2.29 -6.98 -4.32
C ALA A 69 1.51 -6.60 -3.06
N GLY A 70 0.69 -7.53 -2.57
CA GLY A 70 -0.05 -7.37 -1.33
C GLY A 70 0.75 -7.89 -0.14
N PRO A 71 0.46 -7.41 1.08
CA PRO A 71 1.12 -7.90 2.28
C PRO A 71 0.79 -9.38 2.50
N ALA A 72 1.72 -10.11 3.10
CA ALA A 72 1.46 -11.40 3.70
C ALA A 72 0.25 -11.30 4.65
N ASN A 73 -0.46 -12.42 4.79
CA ASN A 73 -1.67 -12.51 5.61
C ASN A 73 -2.87 -11.70 5.08
N MET A 74 -2.78 -11.09 3.90
CA MET A 74 -3.91 -10.42 3.22
C MET A 74 -4.13 -10.85 1.76
N LEU A 75 -4.04 -12.16 1.48
CA LEU A 75 -4.26 -12.69 0.13
C LEU A 75 -5.63 -12.30 -0.48
N SER A 76 -6.64 -12.05 0.35
CA SER A 76 -8.01 -11.65 0.00
C SER A 76 -8.23 -10.14 -0.06
N ASP A 77 -7.15 -9.34 0.03
CA ASP A 77 -7.17 -7.92 0.39
C ASP A 77 -7.65 -7.62 1.83
N GLY A 78 -7.78 -8.64 2.69
CA GLY A 78 -8.16 -8.49 4.08
C GLY A 78 -7.36 -9.43 4.98
N ILE A 79 -7.15 -9.04 6.24
CA ILE A 79 -6.55 -9.92 7.23
C ILE A 79 -7.65 -10.71 7.94
N VAL A 80 -7.52 -12.03 7.95
CA VAL A 80 -8.49 -12.94 8.56
C VAL A 80 -8.04 -13.31 9.96
N LEU A 81 -8.87 -12.97 10.95
CA LEU A 81 -8.69 -13.34 12.34
C LEU A 81 -9.67 -14.45 12.73
N THR A 82 -9.18 -15.36 13.56
CA THR A 82 -9.93 -16.51 14.09
C THR A 82 -9.60 -16.70 15.57
N GLY A 83 -10.41 -17.44 16.31
CA GLY A 83 -10.08 -17.81 17.69
C GLY A 83 -10.61 -19.18 18.07
N ASP A 84 -10.07 -19.72 19.17
CA ASP A 84 -10.30 -21.10 19.62
C ASP A 84 -10.49 -21.22 21.15
N THR A 85 -11.05 -20.18 21.78
CA THR A 85 -11.19 -19.98 23.24
C THR A 85 -9.89 -19.70 24.00
N SER A 86 -8.72 -19.99 23.41
CA SER A 86 -7.42 -19.76 24.06
C SER A 86 -6.81 -18.44 23.66
N ALA A 87 -6.88 -18.09 22.37
CA ALA A 87 -6.36 -16.83 21.84
C ALA A 87 -7.04 -16.46 20.52
N VAL A 88 -6.94 -15.18 20.16
CA VAL A 88 -7.16 -14.72 18.78
C VAL A 88 -5.87 -14.90 18.00
N THR A 89 -5.98 -15.44 16.79
CA THR A 89 -4.86 -15.68 15.88
C THR A 89 -5.18 -15.23 14.46
N VAL A 90 -4.15 -14.92 13.69
CA VAL A 90 -4.28 -14.58 12.27
C VAL A 90 -4.14 -15.83 11.41
N LYS A 91 -5.06 -16.01 10.46
CA LYS A 91 -4.95 -17.06 9.44
C LYS A 91 -3.85 -16.68 8.46
N THR A 92 -2.71 -17.34 8.55
CA THR A 92 -1.54 -17.02 7.75
C THR A 92 -1.78 -17.31 6.27
N THR A 93 -1.43 -16.36 5.41
CA THR A 93 -1.49 -16.52 3.95
C THR A 93 -0.25 -15.91 3.29
N ALA A 94 0.11 -16.38 2.11
CA ALA A 94 1.11 -15.69 1.31
C ALA A 94 0.56 -14.30 0.89
N GLY A 95 1.46 -13.35 0.65
CA GLY A 95 1.07 -12.07 0.05
C GLY A 95 0.58 -12.25 -1.40
N ILE A 96 -0.15 -11.26 -1.88
CA ILE A 96 -0.58 -11.23 -3.29
C ILE A 96 0.67 -11.02 -4.14
N ALA A 97 0.95 -11.94 -5.06
CA ALA A 97 2.08 -11.78 -5.98
C ALA A 97 1.86 -10.55 -6.89
N PRO A 98 2.92 -9.91 -7.38
CA PRO A 98 2.76 -8.81 -8.32
C PRO A 98 1.90 -9.19 -9.52
N GLU A 99 1.01 -8.29 -9.93
CA GLU A 99 0.05 -8.47 -11.02
C GLU A 99 -0.99 -9.60 -10.82
N ALA A 100 -0.96 -10.34 -9.71
CA ALA A 100 -1.98 -11.31 -9.37
C ALA A 100 -3.24 -10.64 -8.81
N SER A 101 -4.38 -11.29 -9.01
CA SER A 101 -5.62 -10.90 -8.35
C SER A 101 -5.66 -11.44 -6.91
N PRO A 102 -6.29 -10.72 -5.97
CA PRO A 102 -6.60 -11.27 -4.65
C PRO A 102 -7.46 -12.53 -4.78
N VAL A 103 -7.34 -13.44 -3.81
CA VAL A 103 -8.17 -14.65 -3.71
C VAL A 103 -9.12 -14.47 -2.54
N PRO A 104 -10.44 -14.38 -2.78
CA PRO A 104 -11.42 -14.28 -1.70
C PRO A 104 -11.27 -15.39 -0.67
N THR A 105 -11.52 -15.07 0.60
CA THR A 105 -11.56 -16.06 1.66
C THR A 105 -12.70 -17.05 1.42
N ASP A 106 -12.37 -18.34 1.40
CA ASP A 106 -13.38 -19.40 1.39
C ASP A 106 -13.97 -19.55 2.80
N GLU A 107 -15.22 -19.10 2.94
CA GLU A 107 -16.02 -19.16 4.17
C GLU A 107 -16.88 -20.42 4.28
N SER A 108 -16.94 -21.26 3.24
CA SER A 108 -17.91 -22.36 3.17
C SER A 108 -17.74 -23.37 4.31
N ALA A 109 -16.49 -23.75 4.61
CA ALA A 109 -16.18 -24.63 5.73
C ALA A 109 -16.44 -23.99 7.10
N THR A 110 -16.10 -22.72 7.26
CA THR A 110 -16.37 -21.94 8.49
C THR A 110 -17.86 -21.91 8.79
N ARG A 111 -18.66 -21.53 7.78
CA ARG A 111 -20.11 -21.43 7.91
C ARG A 111 -20.80 -22.76 8.12
N ALA A 112 -20.36 -23.82 7.43
CA ALA A 112 -20.85 -25.18 7.66
C ALA A 112 -20.55 -25.68 9.09
N GLY A 113 -19.50 -25.13 9.74
CA GLY A 113 -19.18 -25.38 11.14
C GLY A 113 -20.03 -24.58 12.13
N GLY A 114 -20.97 -23.75 11.67
CA GLY A 114 -21.79 -22.86 12.50
C GLY A 114 -21.05 -21.62 13.00
N VAL A 115 -19.86 -21.33 12.46
CA VAL A 115 -19.10 -20.11 12.76
C VAL A 115 -19.52 -19.02 11.79
N VAL A 116 -19.79 -17.82 12.31
CA VAL A 116 -20.24 -16.69 11.50
C VAL A 116 -19.03 -15.97 10.88
N ALA A 117 -19.01 -15.83 9.57
CA ALA A 117 -18.04 -14.99 8.87
C ALA A 117 -18.47 -13.52 8.91
N VAL A 118 -17.58 -12.65 9.38
CA VAL A 118 -17.78 -11.19 9.43
C VAL A 118 -16.68 -10.51 8.61
N ASP A 119 -17.05 -9.92 7.47
CA ASP A 119 -16.14 -9.09 6.66
C ASP A 119 -16.39 -7.61 6.94
N LEU A 120 -15.33 -6.88 7.25
CA LEU A 120 -15.38 -5.49 7.65
C LEU A 120 -14.47 -4.64 6.76
N TYR A 121 -15.09 -3.85 5.87
CA TYR A 121 -14.39 -2.87 5.04
C TYR A 121 -14.33 -1.53 5.75
N VAL A 122 -13.12 -1.03 6.01
CA VAL A 122 -12.91 0.19 6.80
C VAL A 122 -11.99 1.19 6.12
N ASP A 123 -12.27 2.47 6.33
CA ASP A 123 -11.33 3.55 6.06
C ASP A 123 -10.97 4.22 7.38
N TYR A 124 -9.67 4.31 7.69
CA TYR A 124 -9.19 4.85 8.97
C TYR A 124 -9.46 6.35 9.17
N LEU A 125 -9.93 7.08 8.16
CA LEU A 125 -10.42 8.46 8.30
C LEU A 125 -11.94 8.53 8.51
N CYS A 126 -12.68 7.46 8.24
CA CYS A 126 -14.14 7.45 8.27
C CYS A 126 -14.69 7.53 9.70
N PRO A 127 -15.49 8.57 10.05
CA PRO A 127 -16.08 8.72 11.38
C PRO A 127 -17.04 7.58 11.75
N TYR A 128 -17.79 7.07 10.77
CA TYR A 128 -18.70 5.94 10.99
C TYR A 128 -17.94 4.63 11.25
N CYS A 129 -16.72 4.47 10.70
CA CYS A 129 -15.87 3.33 11.04
C CYS A 129 -15.40 3.43 12.49
N SER A 130 -14.97 4.62 12.94
CA SER A 130 -14.61 4.83 14.35
C SER A 130 -15.80 4.64 15.29
N GLN A 131 -17.00 5.06 14.87
CA GLN A 131 -18.22 4.81 15.63
C GLN A 131 -18.51 3.31 15.75
N PHE A 132 -18.46 2.58 14.63
CA PHE A 132 -18.65 1.13 14.64
C PHE A 132 -17.62 0.41 15.51
N GLU A 133 -16.34 0.74 15.36
CA GLU A 133 -15.23 0.17 16.16
C GLU A 133 -15.48 0.40 17.65
N LYS A 134 -15.72 1.65 18.07
CA LYS A 134 -15.94 2.00 19.48
C LYS A 134 -17.14 1.29 20.09
N THR A 135 -18.18 1.05 19.30
CA THR A 135 -19.41 0.43 19.77
C THR A 135 -19.34 -1.10 19.77
N ASN A 136 -18.66 -1.70 18.78
CA ASN A 136 -18.78 -3.14 18.51
C ASN A 136 -17.49 -3.94 18.74
N ALA A 137 -16.32 -3.30 18.89
CA ALA A 137 -15.05 -4.02 18.99
C ALA A 137 -14.99 -5.00 20.17
N GLU A 138 -15.50 -4.63 21.35
CA GLU A 138 -15.48 -5.49 22.54
C GLU A 138 -16.30 -6.78 22.33
N GLN A 139 -17.52 -6.66 21.80
CA GLN A 139 -18.36 -7.83 21.53
C GLN A 139 -17.82 -8.69 20.37
N LEU A 140 -17.29 -8.07 19.30
CA LEU A 140 -16.62 -8.77 18.21
C LEU A 140 -15.41 -9.54 18.73
N GLN A 141 -14.60 -8.94 19.60
CA GLN A 141 -13.45 -9.59 20.21
C GLN A 141 -13.86 -10.75 21.13
N SER A 142 -14.95 -10.61 21.89
CA SER A 142 -15.49 -11.71 22.69
C SER A 142 -15.89 -12.89 21.81
N TRP A 143 -16.71 -12.65 20.79
CA TRP A 143 -17.17 -13.71 19.88
C TRP A 143 -16.03 -14.34 19.07
N LEU A 144 -15.04 -13.54 18.69
CA LEU A 144 -13.84 -14.01 18.01
C LEU A 144 -13.02 -14.92 18.93
N THR A 145 -12.81 -14.50 20.19
CA THR A 145 -12.11 -15.31 21.21
C THR A 145 -12.85 -16.60 21.47
N GLU A 146 -14.18 -16.57 21.55
CA GLU A 146 -15.03 -17.75 21.73
C GLU A 146 -15.06 -18.69 20.51
N GLY A 147 -14.49 -18.27 19.37
CA GLY A 147 -14.55 -19.01 18.11
C GLY A 147 -15.93 -19.01 17.44
N ALA A 148 -16.83 -18.12 17.86
CA ALA A 148 -18.17 -17.98 17.32
C ALA A 148 -18.19 -17.21 15.99
N ILE A 149 -17.20 -16.36 15.75
CA ILE A 149 -17.01 -15.67 14.48
C ILE A 149 -15.60 -15.84 13.92
N THR A 150 -15.45 -15.68 12.61
CA THR A 150 -14.21 -15.20 11.99
C THR A 150 -14.38 -13.73 11.64
N LEU A 151 -13.33 -12.93 11.79
CA LEU A 151 -13.35 -11.51 11.47
C LEU A 151 -12.31 -11.22 10.38
N GLU A 152 -12.74 -10.80 9.21
CA GLU A 152 -11.87 -10.34 8.14
C GLU A 152 -11.93 -8.81 8.04
N ILE A 153 -10.79 -8.14 8.17
CA ILE A 153 -10.71 -6.68 8.09
C ILE A 153 -10.02 -6.29 6.79
N HIS A 154 -10.71 -5.49 5.97
CA HIS A 154 -10.23 -4.95 4.69
C HIS A 154 -9.98 -3.43 4.81
N PRO A 155 -8.73 -2.99 5.02
CA PRO A 155 -8.38 -1.58 4.98
C PRO A 155 -8.50 -1.02 3.56
N VAL A 156 -9.33 0.01 3.40
CA VAL A 156 -9.48 0.79 2.15
C VAL A 156 -9.20 2.28 2.41
N ALA A 157 -9.04 3.04 1.34
CA ALA A 157 -8.73 4.48 1.38
C ALA A 157 -9.67 5.31 0.49
N ILE A 158 -10.98 5.17 0.68
CA ILE A 158 -12.01 5.90 -0.07
C ILE A 158 -11.96 7.40 0.24
N LEU A 159 -11.59 7.78 1.46
CA LEU A 159 -11.53 9.16 1.96
C LEU A 159 -10.15 9.79 1.84
N ASP A 160 -9.23 9.20 1.07
CA ASP A 160 -7.85 9.68 0.97
C ASP A 160 -7.76 11.15 0.53
N SER A 161 -8.63 11.57 -0.40
CA SER A 161 -8.75 12.98 -0.84
C SER A 161 -9.32 13.93 0.22
N SER A 162 -9.97 13.40 1.25
CA SER A 162 -10.59 14.17 2.34
C SER A 162 -9.59 14.54 3.46
N SER A 163 -8.28 14.39 3.21
CA SER A 163 -7.23 14.59 4.21
C SER A 163 -6.31 15.79 3.93
N ALA A 164 -6.87 16.89 3.40
CA ALA A 164 -6.16 18.13 3.08
C ALA A 164 -4.88 17.92 2.21
N GLY A 165 -4.90 16.92 1.32
CA GLY A 165 -3.78 16.57 0.44
C GLY A 165 -2.69 15.70 1.08
N SER A 166 -2.85 15.29 2.34
CA SER A 166 -1.87 14.45 3.05
C SER A 166 -2.01 12.95 2.77
N ALA A 167 -3.12 12.51 2.17
CA ALA A 167 -3.44 11.11 1.92
C ALA A 167 -3.45 10.25 3.21
N TYR A 168 -4.11 10.72 4.28
CA TYR A 168 -4.12 10.04 5.58
C TYR A 168 -4.68 8.61 5.51
N SER A 169 -5.81 8.39 4.81
CA SER A 169 -6.43 7.06 4.73
C SER A 169 -5.47 6.02 4.16
N SER A 170 -4.76 6.34 3.07
CA SER A 170 -3.79 5.43 2.46
C SER A 170 -2.55 5.20 3.33
N ARG A 171 -2.09 6.22 4.06
CA ARG A 171 -0.95 6.09 5.00
C ARG A 171 -1.30 5.23 6.22
N ALA A 172 -2.50 5.39 6.77
CA ALA A 172 -3.00 4.58 7.88
C ALA A 172 -3.27 3.13 7.44
N ALA A 173 -3.89 2.92 6.28
CA ALA A 173 -4.09 1.58 5.72
C ALA A 173 -2.75 0.89 5.40
N ASN A 174 -1.74 1.63 4.91
CA ASN A 174 -0.38 1.12 4.76
C ASN A 174 0.22 0.68 6.11
N ALA A 175 0.00 1.43 7.18
CA ALA A 175 0.47 1.04 8.51
C ALA A 175 -0.15 -0.28 8.97
N ALA A 176 -1.47 -0.44 8.79
CA ALA A 176 -2.17 -1.69 9.10
C ALA A 176 -1.64 -2.86 8.24
N ALA A 177 -1.40 -2.64 6.94
CA ALA A 177 -0.82 -3.62 6.04
C ALA A 177 0.60 -4.04 6.45
N CYS A 178 1.47 -3.09 6.83
CA CYS A 178 2.81 -3.41 7.32
C CYS A 178 2.79 -4.26 8.59
N VAL A 179 1.84 -4.01 9.49
CA VAL A 179 1.66 -4.83 10.69
C VAL A 179 1.14 -6.21 10.31
N ALA A 180 0.18 -6.32 9.40
CA ALA A 180 -0.30 -7.61 8.91
C ALA A 180 0.82 -8.46 8.28
N ASP A 181 1.74 -7.82 7.55
CA ASP A 181 2.85 -8.49 6.88
C ASP A 181 3.91 -9.02 7.85
N GLU A 182 4.36 -8.18 8.80
CA GLU A 182 5.57 -8.42 9.60
C GLU A 182 5.30 -8.72 11.09
N ASP A 183 4.13 -8.36 11.62
CA ASP A 183 3.76 -8.54 13.03
C ASP A 183 2.23 -8.72 13.22
N PRO A 184 1.63 -9.74 12.58
CA PRO A 184 0.17 -9.88 12.45
C PRO A 184 -0.57 -10.01 13.80
N ASP A 185 0.09 -10.53 14.83
CA ASP A 185 -0.51 -10.70 16.17
C ASP A 185 -0.87 -9.34 16.82
N HIS A 186 -0.22 -8.25 16.42
CA HIS A 186 -0.52 -6.89 16.90
C HIS A 186 -1.55 -6.14 16.05
N PHE A 187 -2.09 -6.76 14.98
CA PHE A 187 -2.98 -6.08 14.04
C PHE A 187 -4.21 -5.46 14.73
N LEU A 188 -4.93 -6.20 15.58
CA LEU A 188 -6.11 -5.66 16.27
C LEU A 188 -5.77 -4.50 17.21
N ALA A 189 -4.63 -4.58 17.90
CA ALA A 189 -4.18 -3.51 18.78
C ALA A 189 -3.89 -2.23 17.98
N VAL A 190 -3.24 -2.36 16.83
CA VAL A 190 -2.97 -1.24 15.92
C VAL A 190 -4.26 -0.71 15.28
N ASN A 191 -5.19 -1.58 14.86
CA ASN A 191 -6.50 -1.18 14.34
C ASN A 191 -7.26 -0.31 15.34
N ALA A 192 -7.37 -0.77 16.58
CA ALA A 192 -8.01 -0.05 17.67
C ALA A 192 -7.30 1.29 17.94
N ALA A 193 -5.96 1.31 17.96
CA ALA A 193 -5.19 2.53 18.16
C ALA A 193 -5.43 3.57 17.04
N LEU A 194 -5.47 3.14 15.78
CA LEU A 194 -5.74 4.02 14.63
C LEU A 194 -7.11 4.69 14.74
N PHE A 195 -8.15 3.94 15.18
CA PHE A 195 -9.48 4.51 15.39
C PHE A 195 -9.61 5.34 16.67
N ALA A 196 -8.85 5.01 17.72
CA ALA A 196 -8.80 5.78 18.96
C ALA A 196 -8.21 7.18 18.71
N GLN A 197 -7.18 7.26 17.85
CA GLN A 197 -6.51 8.51 17.48
C GLN A 197 -6.90 9.03 16.10
N GLN A 198 -8.09 8.63 15.61
CA GLN A 198 -8.60 9.03 14.31
C GLN A 198 -8.69 10.56 14.21
N PRO A 199 -8.09 11.18 13.20
CA PRO A 199 -8.23 12.61 12.94
C PRO A 199 -9.59 12.93 12.34
N ALA A 200 -10.03 14.19 12.45
CA ALA A 200 -11.23 14.65 11.76
C ALA A 200 -11.00 14.72 10.24
N GLU A 201 -12.06 14.41 9.47
CA GLU A 201 -12.11 14.67 8.03
C GLU A 201 -11.79 16.15 7.72
N GLY A 202 -11.17 16.40 6.57
CA GLY A 202 -10.75 17.72 6.13
C GLY A 202 -9.46 18.24 6.79
N THR A 203 -8.88 17.51 7.75
CA THR A 203 -7.57 17.84 8.34
C THR A 203 -6.44 17.11 7.62
N THR A 204 -5.18 17.47 7.90
CA THR A 204 -4.01 16.75 7.40
C THR A 204 -3.81 15.36 8.03
N GLY A 205 -4.64 14.99 9.02
CA GLY A 205 -4.44 13.79 9.81
C GLY A 205 -3.13 13.76 10.59
N LEU A 206 -2.76 12.59 11.09
CA LEU A 206 -1.49 12.38 11.78
C LEU A 206 -0.32 12.42 10.79
N SER A 207 0.84 12.88 11.25
CA SER A 207 2.10 12.75 10.49
C SER A 207 2.58 11.30 10.49
N ASP A 208 3.53 10.97 9.60
CA ASP A 208 4.11 9.62 9.54
C ASP A 208 4.83 9.24 10.84
N ASP A 209 5.52 10.20 11.46
CA ASP A 209 6.16 10.02 12.77
C ASP A 209 5.13 9.73 13.87
N ALA A 210 3.98 10.39 13.84
CA ALA A 210 2.91 10.17 14.79
C ALA A 210 2.23 8.80 14.56
N LEU A 211 2.02 8.39 13.30
CA LEU A 211 1.54 7.05 12.96
C LEU A 211 2.51 5.96 13.46
N ARG A 212 3.82 6.10 13.24
CA ARG A 212 4.81 5.16 13.77
C ARG A 212 4.80 5.12 15.31
N THR A 213 4.73 6.28 15.95
CA THR A 213 4.65 6.38 17.42
C THR A 213 3.41 5.66 17.95
N LEU A 214 2.28 5.80 17.26
CA LEU A 214 1.03 5.13 17.60
C LEU A 214 1.14 3.60 17.44
N VAL A 215 1.73 3.12 16.34
CA VAL A 215 1.97 1.68 16.11
C VAL A 215 2.89 1.08 17.19
N VAL A 216 3.97 1.78 17.56
CA VAL A 216 4.84 1.38 18.68
C VAL A 216 4.08 1.38 20.00
N GLY A 217 3.24 2.39 20.24
CA GLY A 217 2.39 2.48 21.43
C GLY A 217 1.37 1.34 21.54
N ALA A 218 1.01 0.70 20.43
CA ALA A 218 0.15 -0.48 20.38
C ALA A 218 0.90 -1.81 20.61
N GLY A 219 2.21 -1.76 20.90
CA GLY A 219 3.01 -2.93 21.26
C GLY A 219 3.96 -3.43 20.17
N VAL A 220 3.89 -2.88 18.96
CA VAL A 220 4.75 -3.28 17.84
C VAL A 220 6.20 -2.83 18.09
N THR A 221 7.11 -3.79 18.19
CA THR A 221 8.54 -3.54 18.39
C THR A 221 9.41 -4.04 17.23
N ASN A 222 8.79 -4.63 16.20
CA ASN A 222 9.47 -5.10 15.01
C ASN A 222 9.93 -3.93 14.12
N ASP A 223 11.24 -3.76 13.95
CA ASP A 223 11.83 -2.71 13.12
C ASP A 223 11.43 -2.81 11.63
N ASN A 224 11.11 -4.00 11.12
CA ASN A 224 10.65 -4.18 9.74
C ASN A 224 9.30 -3.50 9.51
N VAL A 225 8.39 -3.54 10.49
CA VAL A 225 7.10 -2.81 10.39
C VAL A 225 7.38 -1.32 10.23
N LEU A 226 8.27 -0.75 11.04
CA LEU A 226 8.60 0.68 10.99
C LEU A 226 9.30 1.08 9.68
N ALA A 227 10.13 0.18 9.13
CA ALA A 227 10.76 0.36 7.83
C ALA A 227 9.72 0.34 6.70
N CYS A 228 8.83 -0.65 6.67
CA CYS A 228 7.70 -0.75 5.74
C CYS A 228 6.79 0.49 5.78
N MET A 229 6.49 1.00 6.99
CA MET A 229 5.72 2.23 7.15
C MET A 229 6.44 3.45 6.57
N THR A 230 7.75 3.52 6.75
CA THR A 230 8.56 4.65 6.29
C THR A 230 8.74 4.67 4.77
N SER A 231 8.86 3.49 4.14
CA SER A 231 8.91 3.37 2.68
C SER A 231 7.52 3.57 2.03
N GLY A 232 6.45 3.35 2.78
CA GLY A 232 5.09 3.33 2.25
C GLY A 232 4.84 2.14 1.32
N GLU A 233 5.45 1.01 1.65
CA GLU A 233 5.55 -0.20 0.82
C GLU A 233 4.22 -0.65 0.22
N PHE A 234 3.16 -0.67 1.02
CA PHE A 234 1.84 -1.13 0.61
C PHE A 234 0.90 -0.01 0.15
N ARG A 235 1.32 1.26 0.08
CA ARG A 235 0.46 2.35 -0.45
C ARG A 235 -0.06 2.08 -1.87
N PRO A 236 0.77 1.55 -2.80
CA PRO A 236 0.28 1.13 -4.10
C PRO A 236 -0.76 0.00 -4.04
N TRP A 237 -0.55 -1.02 -3.18
CA TRP A 237 -1.52 -2.07 -2.92
C TRP A 237 -2.83 -1.53 -2.34
N VAL A 238 -2.79 -0.62 -1.35
CA VAL A 238 -3.99 0.03 -0.79
C VAL A 238 -4.79 0.73 -1.88
N THR A 239 -4.11 1.42 -2.81
CA THR A 239 -4.77 2.07 -3.95
C THR A 239 -5.46 1.05 -4.84
N ALA A 240 -4.80 -0.06 -5.14
CA ALA A 240 -5.35 -1.13 -5.96
C ALA A 240 -6.53 -1.86 -5.27
N ALA A 241 -6.41 -2.18 -3.98
CA ALA A 241 -7.46 -2.81 -3.17
C ALA A 241 -8.69 -1.91 -3.08
N THR A 242 -8.50 -0.61 -2.80
CA THR A 242 -9.57 0.39 -2.78
C THR A 242 -10.26 0.49 -4.15
N THR A 243 -9.48 0.50 -5.22
CA THR A 243 -10.03 0.54 -6.59
C THR A 243 -10.84 -0.71 -6.90
N ARG A 244 -10.33 -1.92 -6.59
CA ARG A 244 -11.07 -3.18 -6.75
C ARG A 244 -12.38 -3.13 -5.98
N ALA A 245 -12.33 -2.84 -4.68
CA ALA A 245 -13.51 -2.77 -3.83
C ALA A 245 -14.57 -1.79 -4.38
N THR A 246 -14.18 -0.61 -4.85
CA THR A 246 -15.12 0.43 -5.31
C THR A 246 -15.56 0.32 -6.77
N THR A 247 -14.99 -0.59 -7.56
CA THR A 247 -15.29 -0.73 -9.00
C THR A 247 -15.71 -2.12 -9.44
N GLN A 248 -15.52 -3.13 -8.60
CA GLN A 248 -15.82 -4.53 -8.87
C GLN A 248 -16.78 -5.10 -7.82
N PRO A 249 -17.46 -6.24 -8.11
CA PRO A 249 -18.26 -6.94 -7.11
C PRO A 249 -17.47 -7.22 -5.84
N VAL A 250 -18.06 -6.94 -4.68
CA VAL A 250 -17.42 -7.19 -3.39
C VAL A 250 -17.49 -8.70 -3.14
N PRO A 251 -16.35 -9.39 -2.91
CA PRO A 251 -16.34 -10.81 -2.61
C PRO A 251 -17.25 -11.17 -1.43
N ASN A 252 -17.70 -12.43 -1.40
CA ASN A 252 -18.60 -12.94 -0.37
C ASN A 252 -19.81 -12.03 -0.14
N SER A 253 -20.42 -11.50 -1.21
CA SER A 253 -21.59 -10.63 -1.09
C SER A 253 -22.41 -10.57 -2.38
N SER A 254 -23.58 -9.96 -2.31
CA SER A 254 -24.37 -9.57 -3.49
C SER A 254 -24.08 -8.14 -3.99
N LEU A 255 -23.11 -7.45 -3.39
CA LEU A 255 -22.81 -6.05 -3.70
C LEU A 255 -22.01 -5.95 -5.00
N ALA A 256 -22.50 -5.15 -5.94
CA ALA A 256 -21.81 -4.89 -7.21
C ALA A 256 -20.52 -4.07 -7.05
N LYS A 257 -20.39 -3.35 -5.93
CA LYS A 257 -19.20 -2.61 -5.48
C LYS A 257 -19.39 -2.08 -4.07
N LEU A 258 -18.27 -1.75 -3.41
CA LEU A 258 -18.23 -1.02 -2.15
C LEU A 258 -18.63 0.44 -2.38
N ALA A 259 -19.72 0.87 -1.73
CA ALA A 259 -20.26 2.23 -1.88
C ALA A 259 -19.86 3.17 -0.74
N SER A 260 -19.63 2.62 0.46
CA SER A 260 -19.35 3.39 1.67
C SER A 260 -18.62 2.54 2.71
N THR A 261 -18.03 3.20 3.70
CA THR A 261 -17.46 2.56 4.89
C THR A 261 -18.16 3.09 6.16
N PRO A 262 -18.31 2.27 7.22
CA PRO A 262 -18.02 0.85 7.22
C PRO A 262 -19.03 0.10 6.32
N THR A 263 -18.56 -0.95 5.67
CA THR A 263 -19.46 -1.98 5.13
C THR A 263 -19.16 -3.25 5.90
N VAL A 264 -20.19 -3.81 6.52
CA VAL A 264 -20.11 -5.04 7.31
C VAL A 264 -20.93 -6.10 6.62
N LEU A 265 -20.31 -7.22 6.29
CA LEU A 265 -20.96 -8.41 5.77
C LEU A 265 -20.98 -9.45 6.89
N VAL A 266 -22.10 -10.13 7.05
CA VAL A 266 -22.27 -11.25 7.98
C VAL A 266 -22.80 -12.40 7.15
N ASN A 267 -22.00 -13.46 6.98
CA ASN A 267 -22.26 -14.57 6.07
C ASN A 267 -22.81 -14.11 4.70
N ALA A 268 -22.09 -13.17 4.08
CA ALA A 268 -22.46 -12.53 2.82
C ALA A 268 -23.70 -11.61 2.79
N GLN A 269 -24.34 -11.37 3.94
CA GLN A 269 -25.44 -10.41 4.08
C GLN A 269 -24.93 -9.08 4.63
N GLN A 270 -25.26 -7.97 3.96
CA GLN A 270 -24.84 -6.65 4.43
C GLN A 270 -25.66 -6.20 5.64
N TYR A 271 -24.98 -5.81 6.72
CA TYR A 271 -25.59 -5.07 7.81
C TYR A 271 -25.90 -3.64 7.37
N THR A 272 -27.17 -3.23 7.47
CA THR A 272 -27.65 -1.89 7.08
C THR A 272 -28.15 -1.06 8.25
N GLY A 273 -27.96 -1.56 9.49
CA GLY A 273 -28.31 -0.86 10.72
C GLY A 273 -27.31 0.25 11.07
N LYS A 274 -27.55 0.90 12.21
CA LYS A 274 -26.69 2.01 12.65
C LYS A 274 -25.37 1.49 13.24
N PRO A 275 -24.23 2.11 12.91
CA PRO A 275 -22.93 1.66 13.44
C PRO A 275 -22.80 1.82 14.96
N ASP A 276 -23.59 2.70 15.60
CA ASP A 276 -23.61 2.90 17.06
C ASP A 276 -24.66 2.06 17.81
N ASP A 277 -25.25 1.05 17.18
CA ASP A 277 -26.25 0.19 17.81
C ASP A 277 -25.75 -1.26 17.95
N ALA A 278 -25.00 -1.51 19.03
CA ALA A 278 -24.44 -2.84 19.34
C ALA A 278 -25.52 -3.93 19.42
N SER A 279 -26.68 -3.61 19.98
CA SER A 279 -27.80 -4.55 20.14
C SER A 279 -28.41 -4.92 18.79
N ALA A 280 -28.58 -3.95 17.89
CA ALA A 280 -29.06 -4.21 16.54
C ALA A 280 -28.06 -5.04 15.73
N PHE A 281 -26.76 -4.78 15.88
CA PHE A 281 -25.73 -5.59 15.22
C PHE A 281 -25.69 -7.04 15.74
N ALA A 282 -25.74 -7.24 17.06
CA ALA A 282 -25.83 -8.57 17.65
C ALA A 282 -27.09 -9.33 17.18
N SER A 283 -28.24 -8.65 17.13
CA SER A 283 -29.49 -9.23 16.62
C SER A 283 -29.38 -9.63 15.15
N PHE A 284 -28.69 -8.84 14.33
CA PHE A 284 -28.46 -9.14 12.93
C PHE A 284 -27.61 -10.40 12.75
N ILE A 285 -26.54 -10.56 13.53
CA ILE A 285 -25.70 -11.78 13.53
C ILE A 285 -26.55 -13.00 13.85
N SER A 286 -27.30 -12.97 14.96
CA SER A 286 -28.16 -14.10 15.36
C SER A 286 -29.19 -14.45 14.28
N SER A 287 -29.85 -13.45 13.71
CA SER A 287 -30.85 -13.68 12.66
C SER A 287 -30.26 -14.28 11.38
N THR A 288 -29.02 -13.93 11.06
CA THR A 288 -28.32 -14.44 9.88
C THR A 288 -27.97 -15.92 10.06
N LEU A 289 -27.49 -16.30 11.25
CA LEU A 289 -27.19 -17.69 11.60
C LEU A 289 -28.46 -18.57 11.61
N GLU A 290 -29.58 -18.06 12.11
CA GLU A 290 -30.89 -18.74 12.08
C GLU A 290 -31.40 -18.94 10.66
N ALA A 291 -31.25 -17.94 9.78
CA ALA A 291 -31.69 -18.04 8.39
C ALA A 291 -30.91 -19.11 7.60
N GLU A 292 -29.61 -19.26 7.87
CA GLU A 292 -28.77 -20.25 7.20
C GLU A 292 -29.04 -21.67 7.66
N SER A 293 -29.16 -21.88 8.97
CA SER A 293 -29.54 -23.18 9.53
C SER A 293 -30.96 -23.61 9.11
N GLY A 294 -31.88 -22.66 8.92
CA GLY A 294 -33.22 -22.93 8.39
C GLY A 294 -33.23 -23.32 6.91
N ALA A 295 -32.29 -22.82 6.10
CA ALA A 295 -32.18 -23.15 4.68
C ALA A 295 -31.66 -24.58 4.42
N GLU A 296 -31.02 -25.22 5.40
CA GLU A 296 -30.52 -26.60 5.31
C GLU A 296 -31.57 -27.68 5.66
N SER A 297 -32.81 -27.32 5.98
CA SER A 297 -33.86 -28.30 6.30
C SER A 297 -34.30 -29.11 5.06
N PRO A 298 -34.36 -30.45 5.10
CA PRO A 298 -34.54 -31.27 3.90
C PRO A 298 -35.93 -31.12 3.30
N SER A 299 -35.98 -30.93 1.97
CA SER A 299 -37.21 -31.06 1.17
C SER A 299 -37.90 -32.39 1.52
N PRO A 300 -39.22 -32.40 1.83
CA PRO A 300 -39.93 -33.63 2.07
C PRO A 300 -39.95 -34.46 0.78
N THR A 301 -39.31 -35.64 0.82
CA THR A 301 -39.47 -36.66 -0.22
C THR A 301 -40.97 -36.94 -0.38
N PRO A 302 -41.55 -36.78 -1.58
CA PRO A 302 -42.95 -37.14 -1.78
C PRO A 302 -43.05 -38.67 -1.65
N ALA A 303 -43.79 -39.13 -0.65
CA ALA A 303 -44.19 -40.52 -0.55
C ALA A 303 -45.14 -40.83 -1.71
N GLY A 304 -44.66 -41.63 -2.66
CA GLY A 304 -45.46 -42.28 -3.70
C GLY A 304 -46.07 -43.59 -3.21
#